data_AF-A0A9E5QS57-F1
#
_entry.id   AF-A0A9E5QS57-F1
#
_cell.length_a   1.000
_cell.length_b   1.000
_cell.length_c   1.000
_cell.angle_alpha   90.00
_cell.angle_beta   90.00
_cell.angle_gamma   90.00
#
_symmetry.space_group_name_H-M   'P 1'
#
loop_
_entity.id
_entity.type
_entity.pdbx_description
1 polymer ?
#
loop_
_entity_poly.entity_id
_entity_poly.type
_entity_poly.pdbx_seq_one_letter_code
_entity_poly.pdbx_strand_id
1 'polypeptide(L)'
;MIKEAPHFLVKPTELELEGKVFRFVCLAINLFVVSVLLNDLLLGSLQITLWLDSISLILLSTFNYLAWFFPYRRRIVLTYFFLLLLISTLSWFILGGMRGPSGFNFLALSAVSIVAIKKPHLYYFSAFFYIIILCLTFIEVWHPDWVNHELDPSTEFSLPISFVLVSFSLMLIVIYLKNQYDGERALILSQNKLLADNNQLIAAQNEELNNNRRKLKNQPDTGRKGEKPHLCPGTQKPAIGRICLSQCP
;
A
#
# COMPACT_ATOMS: atom_id res chain seq x y z
N MET A 1 30.13 -17.05 -16.32
CA MET A 1 29.37 -17.55 -15.16
C MET A 1 29.06 -16.38 -14.25
N ILE A 2 27.94 -15.70 -14.53
CA ILE A 2 27.45 -14.60 -13.69
C ILE A 2 26.55 -15.25 -12.64
N LYS A 3 26.92 -15.05 -11.38
CA LYS A 3 26.15 -15.45 -10.20
C LYS A 3 24.88 -14.61 -10.21
N GLU A 4 23.79 -15.15 -10.74
CA GLU A 4 22.49 -14.50 -10.60
C GLU A 4 22.14 -14.48 -9.11
N ALA A 5 22.25 -13.29 -8.52
CA ALA A 5 21.72 -13.02 -7.20
C ALA A 5 20.20 -13.19 -7.27
N PRO A 6 19.55 -13.85 -6.29
CA PRO A 6 18.11 -13.99 -6.27
C PRO A 6 17.45 -12.62 -6.06
N HIS A 7 17.16 -11.92 -7.15
CA HIS A 7 16.42 -10.66 -7.21
C HIS A 7 14.90 -10.89 -7.01
N PHE A 8 14.49 -12.00 -6.38
CA PHE A 8 13.11 -12.47 -6.41
C PHE A 8 12.57 -12.81 -5.02
N LEU A 9 12.69 -11.90 -4.06
CA LEU A 9 11.94 -11.98 -2.80
C LEU A 9 11.51 -10.60 -2.30
N VAL A 10 11.09 -9.70 -3.20
CA VAL A 10 10.08 -8.72 -2.78
C VAL A 10 8.82 -9.56 -2.53
N LYS A 11 8.44 -9.75 -1.27
CA LYS A 11 7.28 -10.56 -0.89
C LYS A 11 6.06 -10.04 -1.67
N PRO A 12 5.41 -10.85 -2.53
CA PRO A 12 4.27 -10.42 -3.33
C PRO A 12 3.13 -9.83 -2.48
N THR A 13 3.07 -10.18 -1.19
CA THR A 13 2.14 -9.65 -0.19
C THR A 13 2.24 -8.14 0.03
N GLU A 14 3.44 -7.53 0.01
CA GLU A 14 3.58 -6.09 0.33
C GLU A 14 2.98 -5.21 -0.77
N LEU A 15 3.23 -5.55 -2.03
CA LEU A 15 2.69 -4.79 -3.17
C LEU A 15 1.16 -4.94 -3.27
N GLU A 16 0.65 -6.11 -2.87
CA GLU A 16 -0.78 -6.38 -2.84
C GLU A 16 -1.50 -5.57 -1.76
N LEU A 17 -0.92 -5.47 -0.56
CA LEU A 17 -1.44 -4.62 0.52
C LEU A 17 -1.51 -3.16 0.08
N GLU A 18 -0.45 -2.63 -0.52
CA GLU A 18 -0.41 -1.24 -0.99
C GLU A 18 -1.45 -0.97 -2.06
N GLY A 19 -1.64 -1.93 -2.98
CA GLY A 19 -2.72 -1.87 -3.94
C GLY A 19 -4.09 -1.80 -3.28
N LYS A 20 -4.34 -2.62 -2.25
CA LYS A 20 -5.58 -2.63 -1.48
C LYS A 20 -5.83 -1.33 -0.74
N VAL A 21 -4.82 -0.82 -0.01
CA VAL A 21 -4.89 0.45 0.71
C VAL A 21 -5.13 1.61 -0.26
N PHE A 22 -4.41 1.66 -1.38
CA PHE A 22 -4.60 2.72 -2.37
C PHE A 22 -6.00 2.70 -3.00
N ARG A 23 -6.53 1.53 -3.36
CA ARG A 23 -7.91 1.39 -3.88
C ARG A 23 -8.94 1.87 -2.87
N PHE A 24 -8.76 1.51 -1.59
CA PHE A 24 -9.65 1.94 -0.53
C PHE A 24 -9.59 3.47 -0.34
N VAL A 25 -8.40 4.06 -0.36
CA VAL A 25 -8.22 5.52 -0.30
C VAL A 25 -8.88 6.22 -1.49
N CYS A 26 -8.68 5.74 -2.72
CA CYS A 26 -9.32 6.30 -3.91
C CYS A 26 -10.86 6.23 -3.82
N LEU A 27 -11.40 5.12 -3.29
CA LEU A 27 -12.83 4.96 -3.08
C LEU A 27 -13.35 5.94 -2.01
N ALA A 28 -12.66 6.05 -0.88
CA ALA A 28 -13.04 6.94 0.21
C ALA A 28 -13.04 8.42 -0.22
N ILE A 29 -12.02 8.85 -0.98
CA ILE A 29 -11.94 10.21 -1.52
C ILE A 29 -13.05 10.45 -2.56
N ASN A 30 -13.34 9.49 -3.44
CA ASN A 30 -14.46 9.66 -4.38
C ASN A 30 -15.81 9.77 -3.66
N LEU A 31 -16.07 8.95 -2.64
CA LEU A 31 -17.29 9.05 -1.83
C LEU A 31 -17.38 10.40 -1.12
N PHE A 32 -16.26 10.92 -0.61
CA PHE A 32 -16.18 12.27 -0.05
C PHE A 32 -16.56 13.33 -1.10
N VAL A 33 -15.94 13.32 -2.28
CA VAL A 33 -16.23 14.30 -3.34
C VAL A 33 -17.68 14.20 -3.83
N VAL A 34 -18.24 12.99 -3.96
CA VAL A 34 -19.67 12.82 -4.27
C VAL A 34 -20.55 13.44 -3.18
N SER A 35 -20.19 13.27 -1.91
CA SER A 35 -20.94 13.85 -0.78
C SER A 35 -20.89 15.37 -0.77
N VAL A 36 -19.73 15.96 -1.08
CA VAL A 36 -19.57 17.42 -1.23
C VAL A 36 -20.39 17.92 -2.41
N LEU A 37 -20.30 17.28 -3.58
CA LEU A 37 -21.08 17.65 -4.76
C LEU A 37 -22.59 17.60 -4.49
N LEU A 38 -23.07 16.56 -3.79
CA LEU A 38 -24.47 16.46 -3.39
C LEU A 38 -24.86 17.57 -2.41
N ASN A 39 -23.98 17.97 -1.49
CA ASN A 39 -24.21 19.08 -0.58
C ASN A 39 -24.33 20.41 -1.34
N ASP A 40 -23.42 20.67 -2.29
CA ASP A 40 -23.44 21.85 -3.16
C ASP A 40 -24.74 21.92 -3.99
N LEU A 41 -25.18 20.79 -4.55
CA LEU A 41 -26.44 20.68 -5.28
C LEU A 41 -27.66 20.95 -4.38
N LEU A 42 -27.67 20.43 -3.15
CA LEU A 42 -28.79 20.60 -2.21
C LEU A 42 -28.89 22.03 -1.66
N LEU A 43 -27.75 22.67 -1.43
CA LEU A 43 -27.68 24.06 -0.96
C LEU A 43 -27.94 25.07 -2.09
N GLY A 44 -28.06 24.62 -3.34
CA GLY A 44 -28.27 25.48 -4.49
C GLY A 44 -27.05 26.34 -4.83
N SER A 45 -25.84 25.89 -4.46
CA SER A 45 -24.58 26.54 -4.83
C SER A 45 -24.35 26.36 -6.33
N LEU A 46 -24.90 27.26 -7.15
CA LEU A 46 -24.85 27.21 -8.62
C LEU A 46 -23.60 27.88 -9.21
N GLN A 47 -22.51 27.95 -8.44
CA GLN A 47 -21.33 28.73 -8.77
C GLN A 47 -20.18 27.87 -9.36
N ILE A 48 -19.00 28.48 -9.43
CA ILE A 48 -17.72 27.90 -9.86
C ILE A 48 -17.37 26.63 -9.06
N THR A 49 -17.81 26.50 -7.81
CA THR A 49 -17.55 25.32 -6.96
C THR A 49 -18.14 24.03 -7.55
N LEU A 50 -19.38 24.09 -8.05
CA LEU A 50 -20.05 22.95 -8.66
C LEU A 50 -19.28 22.42 -9.88
N TRP A 51 -18.74 23.32 -10.71
CA TRP A 51 -17.91 22.95 -11.85
C TRP A 51 -16.58 22.33 -11.42
N LEU A 52 -15.93 22.92 -10.41
CA LEU A 52 -14.69 22.40 -9.85
C LEU A 52 -14.88 20.98 -9.31
N ASP A 53 -15.94 20.75 -8.54
CA ASP A 53 -16.28 19.46 -7.95
C ASP A 53 -16.66 18.43 -9.00
N SER A 54 -17.42 18.83 -10.03
CA SER A 54 -17.77 17.95 -11.15
C SER A 54 -16.54 17.49 -11.92
N ILE A 55 -15.62 18.41 -12.24
CA ILE A 55 -14.35 18.09 -12.92
C ILE A 55 -13.49 17.18 -12.03
N SER A 56 -13.41 17.50 -10.74
CA SER A 56 -12.69 16.71 -9.75
C SER A 56 -13.25 15.30 -9.65
N LEU A 57 -14.57 15.14 -9.61
CA LEU A 57 -15.23 13.84 -9.56
C LEU A 57 -14.91 13.00 -10.80
N ILE A 58 -14.99 13.56 -12.00
CA ILE A 58 -14.67 12.84 -13.24
C ILE A 58 -13.21 12.37 -13.23
N LEU A 59 -12.29 13.27 -12.86
CA LEU A 59 -10.86 12.97 -12.81
C LEU A 59 -10.55 11.90 -11.75
N LEU A 60 -11.05 12.05 -10.53
CA LEU A 60 -10.81 11.11 -9.43
C LEU A 60 -11.51 9.76 -9.66
N SER A 61 -12.66 9.74 -10.32
CA SER A 61 -13.35 8.52 -10.73
C SER A 61 -12.55 7.78 -11.79
N THR A 62 -11.91 8.50 -12.72
CA THR A 62 -11.01 7.91 -13.71
C THR A 62 -9.83 7.22 -13.03
N PHE A 63 -9.19 7.88 -12.06
CA PHE A 63 -8.10 7.25 -11.30
C PHE A 63 -8.54 6.09 -10.43
N ASN A 64 -9.75 6.14 -9.87
CA ASN A 64 -10.33 5.02 -9.13
C ASN A 64 -10.59 3.82 -10.02
N TYR A 65 -11.12 4.04 -11.22
CA TYR A 65 -11.23 3.01 -12.26
C TYR A 65 -9.85 2.43 -12.58
N LEU A 66 -8.85 3.27 -12.83
CA LEU A 66 -7.48 2.80 -13.08
C LEU A 66 -6.92 1.96 -11.91
N ALA A 67 -7.17 2.38 -10.66
CA ALA A 67 -6.69 1.69 -9.47
C ALA A 67 -7.30 0.28 -9.33
N TRP A 68 -8.55 0.11 -9.74
CA TRP A 68 -9.28 -1.17 -9.67
C TRP A 68 -8.87 -2.16 -10.78
N PHE A 69 -8.81 -1.68 -12.03
CA PHE A 69 -8.61 -2.56 -13.19
C PHE A 69 -7.15 -2.81 -13.56
N PHE A 70 -6.24 -1.92 -13.17
CA PHE A 70 -4.81 -2.08 -13.48
C PHE A 70 -4.02 -2.54 -12.25
N PRO A 71 -2.91 -3.29 -12.46
CA PRO A 71 -2.01 -3.65 -11.38
C PRO A 71 -1.43 -2.38 -10.75
N TYR A 72 -1.16 -2.44 -9.45
CA TYR A 72 -0.59 -1.34 -8.69
C TYR A 72 0.69 -0.82 -9.35
N ARG A 73 0.69 0.46 -9.74
CA ARG A 73 1.86 1.17 -10.27
C ARG A 73 2.08 2.43 -9.48
N ARG A 74 3.25 2.54 -8.86
CA ARG A 74 3.65 3.69 -8.03
C ARG A 74 3.49 5.05 -8.75
N ARG A 75 3.75 5.10 -10.07
CA ARG A 75 3.57 6.32 -10.87
C ARG A 75 2.12 6.81 -10.84
N ILE A 76 1.13 5.92 -10.90
CA ILE A 76 -0.30 6.26 -10.85
C ILE A 76 -0.64 6.91 -9.50
N VAL A 77 -0.12 6.35 -8.40
CA VAL A 77 -0.32 6.89 -7.05
C VAL A 77 0.24 8.32 -6.94
N LEU A 78 1.48 8.53 -7.39
CA LEU A 78 2.11 9.86 -7.34
C LEU A 78 1.36 10.87 -8.21
N THR A 79 0.96 10.49 -9.42
CA THR A 79 0.16 11.34 -10.31
C THR A 79 -1.20 11.68 -9.68
N TYR A 80 -1.85 10.71 -9.04
CA TYR A 80 -3.12 10.91 -8.35
C TYR A 80 -3.00 11.95 -7.22
N PHE A 81 -2.01 11.79 -6.33
CA PHE A 81 -1.80 12.75 -5.25
C PHE A 81 -1.33 14.12 -5.73
N PHE A 82 -0.57 14.19 -6.81
CA PHE A 82 -0.20 15.45 -7.45
C PHE A 82 -1.42 16.19 -8.01
N LEU A 83 -2.35 15.47 -8.65
CA LEU A 83 -3.60 16.06 -9.15
C LEU A 83 -4.51 16.51 -8.01
N LEU A 84 -4.62 15.71 -6.93
CA LEU A 84 -5.35 16.13 -5.73
C LEU A 84 -4.77 17.41 -5.11
N LEU A 85 -3.44 17.52 -5.07
CA LEU A 85 -2.76 18.70 -4.58
C LEU A 85 -3.02 19.92 -5.47
N LEU A 86 -3.03 19.75 -6.79
CA LEU A 86 -3.37 20.83 -7.73
C LEU A 86 -4.81 21.30 -7.55
N ILE A 87 -5.76 20.37 -7.48
CA ILE A 87 -7.19 20.67 -7.23
C ILE A 87 -7.35 21.37 -5.88
N SER A 88 -6.69 20.88 -4.83
CA SER A 88 -6.74 21.50 -3.49
C SER A 88 -6.17 22.91 -3.50
N THR A 89 -5.09 23.14 -4.26
CA THR A 89 -4.48 24.46 -4.43
C THR A 89 -5.44 25.44 -5.10
N LEU A 90 -6.14 25.03 -6.16
CA LEU A 90 -7.18 25.86 -6.78
C LEU A 90 -8.34 26.12 -5.82
N SER A 91 -8.74 25.08 -5.09
CA SER A 91 -9.80 25.15 -4.07
C SER A 91 -9.45 26.12 -2.94
N TRP A 92 -8.16 26.31 -2.62
CA TRP A 92 -7.71 27.25 -1.59
C TRP A 92 -8.20 28.67 -1.83
N PHE A 93 -8.07 29.16 -3.07
CA PHE A 93 -8.46 30.53 -3.42
C PHE A 93 -9.97 30.72 -3.51
N ILE A 94 -10.72 29.65 -3.79
CA ILE A 94 -12.17 29.69 -4.01
C ILE A 94 -12.94 29.46 -2.70
N LEU A 95 -12.46 28.55 -1.84
CA LEU A 95 -13.14 28.06 -0.65
C LEU A 95 -12.55 28.62 0.65
N GLY A 96 -12.22 29.92 0.67
CA GLY A 96 -11.87 30.66 1.89
C GLY A 96 -10.51 30.35 2.51
N GLY A 97 -9.60 29.68 1.79
CA GLY A 97 -8.22 29.43 2.22
C GLY A 97 -8.13 28.80 3.61
N MET A 98 -7.26 29.36 4.45
CA MET A 98 -7.01 28.87 5.81
C MET A 98 -8.26 28.93 6.71
N ARG A 99 -9.17 29.88 6.48
CA ARG A 99 -10.38 30.08 7.30
C ARG A 99 -11.56 29.24 6.82
N GLY A 100 -11.51 28.72 5.60
CA GLY A 100 -12.59 27.96 4.99
C GLY A 100 -12.37 26.45 5.01
N PRO A 101 -13.23 25.69 4.31
CA PRO A 101 -13.14 24.23 4.22
C PRO A 101 -11.82 23.70 3.61
N SER A 102 -11.17 24.51 2.77
CA SER A 102 -9.95 24.09 2.05
C SER A 102 -8.78 23.76 2.99
N GLY A 103 -8.63 24.47 4.11
CA GLY A 103 -7.61 24.16 5.12
C GLY A 103 -7.75 22.75 5.70
N PHE A 104 -8.98 22.34 6.03
CA PHE A 104 -9.26 20.98 6.52
C PHE A 104 -8.98 19.92 5.45
N ASN A 105 -9.32 20.21 4.19
CA ASN A 105 -9.05 19.32 3.06
C ASN A 105 -7.54 19.10 2.87
N PHE A 106 -6.72 20.14 2.99
CA PHE A 106 -5.26 20.01 2.94
C PHE A 106 -4.71 19.16 4.09
N LEU A 107 -5.20 19.35 5.32
CA LEU A 107 -4.77 18.54 6.45
C LEU A 107 -5.14 17.07 6.25
N ALA A 108 -6.37 16.79 5.81
CA ALA A 108 -6.83 15.45 5.51
C ALA A 108 -6.02 14.80 4.38
N LEU A 109 -5.78 15.53 3.29
CA LEU A 109 -4.97 15.08 2.17
C LEU A 109 -3.54 14.74 2.62
N SER A 110 -2.95 15.53 3.52
CA SER A 110 -1.64 15.24 4.11
C SER A 110 -1.65 13.90 4.86
N ALA A 111 -2.63 13.68 5.72
CA ALA A 111 -2.75 12.45 6.51
C ALA A 111 -2.94 11.23 5.61
N VAL A 112 -3.79 11.35 4.59
CA VAL A 112 -4.05 10.26 3.64
C VAL A 112 -2.83 9.98 2.75
N SER A 113 -2.08 11.00 2.34
CA SER A 113 -0.85 10.83 1.57
C SER A 113 0.23 10.07 2.35
N ILE A 114 0.31 10.29 3.67
CA ILE A 114 1.25 9.59 4.55
C ILE A 114 0.93 8.10 4.59
N VAL A 115 -0.35 7.74 4.63
CA VAL A 115 -0.80 6.34 4.64
C VAL A 115 -0.55 5.66 3.29
N ALA A 116 -0.74 6.38 2.18
CA ALA A 116 -0.70 5.78 0.85
C ALA A 116 0.71 5.75 0.19
N ILE A 117 1.64 6.63 0.60
CA ILE A 117 2.96 6.78 -0.04
C ILE A 117 4.07 6.08 0.76
N LYS A 118 4.84 5.20 0.10
CA LYS A 118 6.02 4.53 0.69
C LYS A 118 7.15 5.48 1.12
N LYS A 119 7.87 5.06 2.17
CA LYS A 119 9.00 5.76 2.83
C LYS A 119 10.03 6.46 1.93
N PRO A 120 10.52 5.94 0.79
CA PRO A 120 11.56 6.66 0.06
C PRO A 120 11.04 7.89 -0.70
N HIS A 121 9.74 8.01 -0.97
CA HIS A 121 9.15 9.23 -1.54
C HIS A 121 8.27 9.99 -0.56
N LEU A 122 7.87 9.36 0.54
CA LEU A 122 7.05 9.97 1.58
C LEU A 122 7.68 11.28 2.09
N TYR A 123 8.97 11.28 2.43
CA TYR A 123 9.63 12.46 2.96
C TYR A 123 9.68 13.60 1.94
N TYR A 124 10.07 13.32 0.69
CA TYR A 124 10.12 14.34 -0.37
C TYR A 124 8.72 14.87 -0.71
N PHE A 125 7.74 13.99 -0.81
CA PHE A 125 6.36 14.38 -1.08
C PHE A 125 5.77 15.21 0.06
N SER A 126 6.00 14.79 1.32
CA SER A 126 5.53 15.53 2.49
C SER A 126 6.18 16.89 2.59
N ALA A 127 7.50 16.98 2.37
CA ALA A 127 8.22 18.26 2.35
C ALA A 127 7.65 19.18 1.26
N PHE A 128 7.46 18.67 0.04
CA PHE A 128 6.85 19.42 -1.05
C PHE A 128 5.43 19.89 -0.72
N PHE A 129 4.62 19.03 -0.10
CA PHE A 129 3.27 19.33 0.33
C PHE A 129 3.23 20.48 1.36
N TYR A 130 4.06 20.41 2.40
CA TYR A 130 4.12 21.47 3.42
C TYR A 130 4.71 22.77 2.88
N ILE A 131 5.65 22.71 1.93
CA ILE A 131 6.14 23.91 1.23
C ILE A 131 4.98 24.59 0.49
N ILE A 132 4.12 23.83 -0.21
CA ILE A 132 2.95 24.40 -0.88
C ILE A 132 1.98 25.04 0.11
N ILE A 133 1.66 24.38 1.23
CA ILE A 133 0.79 24.97 2.26
C ILE A 133 1.39 26.27 2.80
N LEU A 134 2.70 26.28 3.09
CA LEU A 134 3.39 27.48 3.57
C LEU A 134 3.31 28.59 2.52
N CYS A 135 3.59 28.30 1.25
CA CYS A 135 3.48 29.27 0.16
C CYS A 135 2.06 29.84 0.05
N LEU A 136 1.03 28.99 0.08
CA LEU A 136 -0.38 29.43 0.02
C LEU A 136 -0.75 30.29 1.23
N THR A 137 -0.28 29.92 2.41
CA THR A 137 -0.47 30.69 3.64
C THR A 137 0.20 32.06 3.54
N PHE A 138 1.44 32.13 3.05
CA PHE A 138 2.14 33.41 2.86
C PHE A 138 1.45 34.28 1.80
N ILE A 139 0.98 33.67 0.70
CA ILE A 139 0.22 34.38 -0.34
C ILE A 139 -1.08 34.95 0.25
N GLU A 140 -1.84 34.18 1.02
CA GLU A 140 -3.08 34.65 1.67
C GLU A 140 -2.82 35.79 2.67
N VAL A 141 -1.71 35.74 3.42
CA VAL A 141 -1.36 36.81 4.37
C VAL A 141 -0.94 38.10 3.66
N TRP A 142 -0.21 38.02 2.54
CA TRP A 142 0.26 39.21 1.81
C TRP A 142 -0.74 39.74 0.78
N HIS A 143 -1.60 38.88 0.26
CA HIS A 143 -2.62 39.18 -0.74
C HIS A 143 -3.97 38.59 -0.32
N PRO A 144 -4.59 39.10 0.77
CA PRO A 144 -5.85 38.56 1.27
C PRO A 144 -6.99 38.65 0.23
N ASP A 145 -6.95 39.65 -0.65
CA ASP A 145 -7.97 39.83 -1.70
C ASP A 145 -7.94 38.73 -2.79
N TRP A 146 -6.88 37.91 -2.84
CA TRP A 146 -6.81 36.78 -3.79
C TRP A 146 -7.58 35.55 -3.31
N VAL A 147 -7.89 35.49 -2.02
CA VAL A 147 -8.66 34.41 -1.41
C VAL A 147 -10.08 34.93 -1.19
N ASN A 148 -11.07 34.21 -1.68
CA ASN A 148 -12.45 34.59 -1.44
C ASN A 148 -12.83 34.33 0.02
N HIS A 149 -12.71 35.35 0.86
CA HIS A 149 -13.12 35.32 2.26
C HIS A 149 -14.61 35.61 2.47
N GLU A 150 -15.29 36.17 1.45
CA GLU A 150 -16.74 36.35 1.46
C GLU A 150 -17.38 35.00 1.14
N LEU A 151 -17.48 34.18 2.19
CA LEU A 151 -18.21 32.93 2.12
C LEU A 151 -19.69 33.27 1.95
N ASP A 152 -20.28 32.85 0.85
CA ASP A 152 -21.74 32.90 0.71
C ASP A 152 -22.40 32.21 1.91
N PRO A 153 -23.61 32.61 2.33
CA PRO A 153 -24.31 31.96 3.45
C PRO A 153 -24.40 30.44 3.30
N SER A 154 -24.54 29.95 2.06
CA SER A 154 -24.48 28.52 1.71
C SER A 154 -23.16 27.86 2.11
N THR A 155 -22.04 28.56 1.95
CA THR A 155 -20.70 28.08 2.28
C THR A 155 -20.42 28.13 3.78
N GLU A 156 -21.01 29.06 4.52
CA GLU A 156 -20.95 29.04 5.99
C GLU A 156 -21.63 27.80 6.57
N PHE A 157 -22.79 27.41 6.03
CA PHE A 157 -23.48 26.17 6.41
C PHE A 157 -22.76 24.90 5.94
N SER A 158 -21.98 24.97 4.87
CA SER A 158 -21.22 23.82 4.37
C SER A 158 -19.99 23.51 5.23
N LEU A 159 -19.50 24.45 6.04
CA LEU A 159 -18.28 24.26 6.83
C LEU A 159 -18.42 23.19 7.93
N PRO A 160 -19.46 23.19 8.81
CA PRO A 160 -19.67 22.10 9.76
C PRO A 160 -19.91 20.75 9.08
N ILE A 161 -20.62 20.74 7.94
CA ILE A 161 -20.91 19.52 7.18
C ILE A 161 -19.60 18.96 6.59
N SER A 162 -18.79 19.81 5.98
CA SER A 162 -17.47 19.47 5.44
C SER A 162 -16.57 18.92 6.54
N PHE A 163 -16.54 19.56 7.71
CA PHE A 163 -15.76 19.09 8.85
C PHE A 163 -16.18 17.67 9.29
N VAL A 164 -17.48 17.38 9.39
CA VAL A 164 -18.00 16.06 9.74
C VAL A 164 -17.64 15.04 8.65
N LEU A 165 -17.81 15.38 7.38
CA LEU A 165 -17.48 14.49 6.25
C LEU A 165 -15.98 14.18 6.17
N VAL A 166 -15.12 15.17 6.33
CA VAL A 166 -13.66 15.01 6.37
C VAL A 166 -13.27 14.13 7.56
N SER A 167 -13.80 14.41 8.75
CA SER A 167 -13.51 13.62 9.96
C SER A 167 -13.98 12.17 9.81
N PHE A 168 -15.17 11.95 9.26
CA PHE A 168 -15.72 10.62 9.01
C PHE A 168 -14.90 9.84 7.99
N SER A 169 -14.51 10.47 6.87
CA SER A 169 -13.68 9.82 5.85
C SER A 169 -12.29 9.43 6.38
N LEU A 170 -11.65 10.30 7.16
CA LEU A 170 -10.38 9.99 7.83
C LEU A 170 -10.53 8.84 8.82
N MET A 171 -11.61 8.83 9.62
CA MET A 171 -11.89 7.75 10.56
C MET A 171 -12.04 6.41 9.83
N LEU A 172 -12.76 6.36 8.70
CA LEU A 172 -12.89 5.15 7.89
C LEU A 172 -11.55 4.64 7.37
N ILE A 173 -10.68 5.55 6.88
CA ILE A 173 -9.33 5.21 6.41
C ILE A 173 -8.49 4.65 7.56
N VAL A 174 -8.51 5.27 8.73
CA VAL A 174 -7.76 4.82 9.91
C VAL A 174 -8.26 3.46 10.41
N ILE A 175 -9.58 3.25 10.50
CA ILE A 175 -10.17 1.96 10.92
C ILE A 175 -9.76 0.86 9.92
N TYR A 176 -9.88 1.12 8.62
CA TYR A 176 -9.47 0.17 7.60
C TYR A 176 -7.99 -0.19 7.71
N LEU A 177 -7.12 0.82 7.84
CA LEU A 177 -5.68 0.62 7.97
C LEU A 177 -5.33 -0.18 9.23
N LYS A 178 -5.96 0.13 10.36
CA LYS A 178 -5.78 -0.60 11.62
C LYS A 178 -6.17 -2.07 11.46
N ASN A 179 -7.31 -2.35 10.85
CA ASN A 179 -7.78 -3.73 10.62
C ASN A 179 -6.82 -4.51 9.70
N GLN A 180 -6.27 -3.87 8.67
CA GLN A 180 -5.25 -4.50 7.82
C GLN A 180 -3.96 -4.79 8.58
N TYR A 181 -3.47 -3.82 9.36
CA TYR A 181 -2.26 -3.97 10.16
C TYR A 181 -2.39 -5.07 11.21
N ASP A 182 -3.52 -5.11 11.94
CA ASP A 182 -3.77 -6.14 12.96
C ASP A 182 -3.89 -7.53 12.31
N GLY A 183 -4.48 -7.63 11.12
CA GLY A 183 -4.54 -8.86 10.32
C GLY A 183 -3.15 -9.36 9.90
N GLU A 184 -2.30 -8.48 9.38
CA GLU A 184 -0.92 -8.84 9.02
C GLU A 184 -0.11 -9.25 10.24
N ARG A 185 -0.27 -8.54 11.36
CA ARG A 185 0.40 -8.87 12.62
C ARG A 185 -0.01 -10.26 13.13
N ALA A 186 -1.30 -10.59 13.08
CA ALA A 186 -1.79 -11.90 13.48
C ALA A 186 -1.22 -13.02 12.59
N LEU A 187 -1.10 -12.78 11.29
CA LEU A 187 -0.50 -13.72 10.34
C LEU A 187 1.00 -13.91 10.57
N ILE A 188 1.74 -12.85 10.86
CA ILE A 188 3.17 -12.95 11.20
C ILE A 188 3.36 -13.75 12.50
N LEU A 189 2.52 -13.52 13.51
CA LEU A 189 2.58 -14.27 14.77
C LEU A 189 2.29 -15.76 14.56
N SER A 190 1.31 -16.12 13.72
CA SER A 190 1.02 -17.53 13.43
C SER A 190 2.13 -18.21 12.65
N GLN A 191 2.73 -17.52 11.67
CA GLN A 191 3.90 -18.01 10.93
C GLN A 191 5.13 -18.20 11.83
N ASN A 192 5.40 -17.26 12.73
CA ASN A 192 6.51 -17.37 13.68
C ASN A 192 6.32 -18.56 14.63
N LYS A 193 5.08 -18.83 15.07
CA LYS A 193 4.77 -20.01 15.89
C LYS A 193 5.02 -21.30 15.11
N LEU A 194 4.52 -21.39 13.87
CA LEU A 194 4.75 -22.56 13.00
C LEU A 194 6.26 -22.79 12.75
N LEU A 195 7.03 -21.73 12.54
CA LEU A 195 8.48 -21.80 12.36
C LEU A 195 9.17 -22.28 13.64
N ALA A 196 8.73 -21.83 14.81
CA ALA A 196 9.27 -22.30 16.09
C ALA A 196 8.99 -23.80 16.30
N ASP A 197 7.77 -24.24 16.03
CA ASP A 197 7.36 -25.66 16.15
C ASP A 197 8.16 -26.54 15.18
N ASN A 198 8.34 -26.10 13.93
CA ASN A 198 9.15 -26.82 12.94
C ASN A 198 10.64 -26.89 13.34
N ASN A 199 11.20 -25.81 13.88
CA ASN A 199 12.58 -25.80 14.35
C ASN A 199 12.79 -26.77 15.53
N GLN A 200 11.81 -26.91 16.43
CA GLN A 200 11.85 -27.89 17.51
C GLN A 200 11.80 -29.32 16.97
N LEU A 201 10.95 -29.60 15.98
CA LEU A 201 10.88 -30.91 15.33
C LEU A 201 12.21 -31.28 14.66
N ILE A 202 12.81 -30.35 13.91
CA ILE A 202 14.10 -30.54 13.24
C ILE A 202 15.22 -30.79 14.27
N ALA A 203 15.21 -30.07 15.39
CA ALA A 203 16.17 -30.29 16.47
C ALA A 203 16.04 -31.70 17.06
N ALA A 204 14.82 -32.17 17.33
CA ALA A 204 14.57 -33.52 17.83
C ALA A 204 15.02 -34.61 16.83
N GLN A 205 14.71 -34.45 15.54
CA GLN A 205 15.14 -35.38 14.50
C GLN A 205 16.67 -35.43 14.36
N ASN A 206 17.34 -34.29 14.45
CA ASN A 206 18.81 -34.21 14.41
C ASN A 206 19.44 -34.92 15.62
N GLU A 207 18.83 -34.79 16.80
CA GLU A 207 19.28 -35.51 17.99
C GLU A 207 19.15 -37.03 17.82
N GLU A 208 18.01 -37.51 17.31
CA GLU A 208 17.78 -38.92 17.03
C GLU A 208 18.78 -39.48 16.00
N LEU A 209 19.00 -38.77 14.90
CA LEU A 209 19.99 -39.13 13.88
C LEU A 209 21.40 -39.22 14.46
N ASN A 210 21.79 -38.27 15.33
CA ASN A 210 23.07 -38.30 16.00
C ASN A 210 23.21 -39.49 16.96
N ASN A 211 22.14 -39.84 17.68
CA ASN A 211 22.11 -41.02 18.55
C ASN A 211 22.23 -42.33 17.74
N ASN A 212 21.53 -42.44 16.62
CA ASN A 212 21.63 -43.59 15.71
C ASN A 212 23.04 -43.70 15.11
N ARG A 213 23.65 -42.58 14.72
CA ARG A 213 25.04 -42.53 14.24
C ARG A 213 26.04 -42.98 15.31
N ARG A 214 25.82 -42.63 16.58
CA ARG A 214 26.64 -43.10 17.71
C ARG A 214 26.48 -44.60 17.95
N LYS A 215 25.26 -45.15 17.89
CA LYS A 215 25.00 -46.59 18.02
C LYS A 215 25.71 -47.40 16.93
N LEU A 216 25.63 -46.96 15.68
CA LEU A 216 26.32 -47.60 14.55
C LEU A 216 27.85 -47.57 14.70
N LYS A 217 28.42 -46.49 15.25
CA LYS A 217 29.86 -46.41 15.51
C LYS A 217 30.32 -47.35 16.62
N ASN A 218 29.46 -47.62 17.60
CA ASN A 218 29.76 -48.48 18.73
C ASN A 218 29.41 -49.95 18.48
N GLN A 219 28.77 -50.29 17.35
CA GLN A 219 28.44 -51.65 17.01
C GLN A 219 29.75 -52.38 16.65
N PRO A 220 30.18 -53.38 17.44
CA PRO A 220 31.42 -54.09 17.18
C PRO A 220 31.34 -54.77 15.82
N ASP A 221 32.44 -54.75 15.09
CA ASP A 221 32.58 -55.26 13.72
C ASP A 221 32.49 -56.81 13.73
N THR A 222 31.31 -57.35 14.05
CA THR A 222 31.10 -58.78 14.32
C THR A 222 30.94 -59.62 13.06
N GLY A 223 31.14 -59.06 11.87
CA GLY A 223 30.68 -59.69 10.63
C GLY A 223 31.48 -59.41 9.36
N ARG A 224 32.81 -59.29 9.42
CA ARG A 224 33.64 -59.32 8.20
C ARG A 224 34.80 -60.29 8.28
N LYS A 225 34.52 -61.52 8.72
CA LYS A 225 35.34 -62.69 8.38
C LYS A 225 34.73 -63.39 7.17
N GLY A 226 35.27 -63.10 5.99
CA GLY A 226 35.32 -64.06 4.89
C GLY A 226 34.11 -64.18 3.97
N GLU A 227 33.79 -63.14 3.21
CA GLU A 227 33.13 -63.33 1.92
C GLU A 227 33.85 -62.48 0.87
N LYS A 228 34.64 -63.15 0.03
CA LYS A 228 35.33 -62.53 -1.09
C LYS A 228 34.27 -61.98 -2.05
N PRO A 229 34.38 -60.73 -2.51
CA PRO A 229 33.48 -60.20 -3.52
C PRO A 229 33.67 -60.97 -4.83
N HIS A 230 32.70 -61.80 -5.19
CA HIS A 230 32.54 -62.25 -6.56
C HIS A 230 32.17 -61.02 -7.41
N LEU A 231 33.13 -60.60 -8.25
CA LEU A 231 32.90 -59.66 -9.35
C LEU A 231 31.83 -60.26 -10.28
N CYS A 232 30.61 -59.73 -10.25
CA CYS A 232 29.69 -59.89 -11.38
C CYS A 232 30.05 -58.83 -12.44
N PRO A 233 30.46 -59.23 -13.65
CA PRO A 233 30.61 -58.31 -14.76
C PRO A 233 29.23 -58.01 -15.36
N GLY A 234 28.93 -56.72 -15.55
CA GLY A 234 27.88 -56.28 -16.46
C GLY A 234 26.56 -55.91 -15.79
N THR A 235 26.36 -54.63 -15.59
CA THR A 235 25.02 -54.05 -15.77
C THR A 235 25.19 -52.63 -16.31
N GLN A 236 24.66 -52.45 -17.51
CA GLN A 236 24.70 -51.24 -18.33
C GLN A 236 24.22 -50.00 -17.57
N LYS A 237 24.95 -48.91 -17.74
CA LYS A 237 24.49 -47.54 -17.47
C LYS A 237 23.16 -47.30 -18.21
N PRO A 238 22.06 -46.96 -17.53
CA PRO A 238 20.95 -46.29 -18.19
C PRO A 238 21.39 -44.87 -18.56
N ALA A 239 21.20 -44.55 -19.83
CA ALA A 239 21.49 -43.26 -20.42
C ALA A 239 20.74 -42.14 -19.69
N ILE A 240 21.47 -41.07 -19.38
CA ILE A 240 20.96 -39.81 -18.88
C ILE A 240 19.99 -39.25 -19.93
N GLY A 241 18.69 -39.36 -19.64
CA GLY A 241 17.63 -38.75 -20.43
C GLY A 241 17.74 -37.24 -20.39
N ARG A 242 17.88 -36.63 -21.57
CA ARG A 242 17.74 -35.18 -21.79
C ARG A 242 16.33 -34.77 -21.41
N ILE A 243 16.20 -33.87 -20.44
CA ILE A 243 14.96 -33.14 -20.21
C ILE A 243 14.93 -32.01 -21.25
N CYS A 244 14.13 -32.20 -22.30
CA CYS A 244 13.74 -31.14 -23.22
C CYS A 244 12.87 -30.13 -22.46
N LEU A 245 13.36 -28.90 -22.33
CA LEU A 245 12.55 -27.73 -22.02
C LEU A 245 11.71 -27.41 -23.26
N SER A 246 10.49 -27.94 -23.31
CA SER A 246 9.46 -27.47 -24.25
C SER A 246 8.98 -26.10 -23.78
N GLN A 247 9.33 -25.09 -24.57
CA GLN A 247 8.59 -23.84 -24.68
C GLN A 247 7.10 -24.14 -24.92
N CYS A 248 6.23 -23.42 -24.24
CA CYS A 248 4.85 -23.21 -24.67
C CYS A 248 4.42 -21.78 -24.31
N PRO A 249 3.46 -21.23 -25.07
CA PRO A 249 3.39 -19.83 -25.51
C PRO A 249 2.90 -18.81 -24.48
#